data_AF-A0A3Q3E6M4-F1
#
_entry.id   AF-A0A3Q3E6M4-F1
#
_cell.length_a   1.000
_cell.length_b   1.000
_cell.length_c   1.000
_cell.angle_alpha   90.00
_cell.angle_beta   90.00
_cell.angle_gamma   90.00
#
_symmetry.space_group_name_H-M   'P 1'
#
loop_
_entity.id
_entity.type
_entity.pdbx_description
1 polymer ?
#
loop_
_entity_poly.entity_id
_entity_poly.type
_entity_poly.pdbx_seq_one_letter_code
_entity_poly.pdbx_strand_id
1 'polypeptide(L)'
;MARLFVFTLSLFWFFPAFSLASGSSLNKDHIAAGVFLLIEGGGVYTFNFTAARDACLFLNVTMATRAQVERAVQHGLETCK
;
A
#
# COMPACT_ATOMS: atom_id res chain seq x y z
N MET A 1 -51.32 13.32 -1.25
CA MET A 1 -49.87 13.41 -0.95
C MET A 1 -49.20 12.08 -1.27
N ALA A 2 -49.04 11.74 -2.56
CA ALA A 2 -48.46 10.45 -2.99
C ALA A 2 -47.48 10.60 -4.17
N ARG A 3 -47.17 11.84 -4.58
CA ARG A 3 -46.33 12.13 -5.76
C ARG A 3 -44.87 12.45 -5.41
N LEU A 4 -44.55 12.66 -4.13
CA LEU A 4 -43.18 12.93 -3.65
C LEU A 4 -42.40 11.66 -3.28
N PHE A 5 -43.08 10.51 -3.15
CA PHE A 5 -42.45 9.26 -2.69
C PHE A 5 -41.82 8.42 -3.82
N VAL A 6 -42.20 8.67 -5.08
CA VAL A 6 -41.66 7.92 -6.24
C VAL A 6 -40.31 8.47 -6.69
N PHE A 7 -40.07 9.78 -6.52
CA PHE A 7 -38.82 10.42 -6.91
C PHE A 7 -37.63 10.09 -5.99
N THR A 8 -37.89 9.67 -4.74
CA THR A 8 -36.84 9.29 -3.79
C THR A 8 -36.34 7.86 -3.99
N LEU A 9 -37.13 6.97 -4.59
CA LEU A 9 -36.70 5.59 -4.85
C LEU A 9 -35.83 5.44 -6.12
N SER A 10 -35.95 6.35 -7.10
CA SER A 10 -35.20 6.26 -8.36
C SER A 10 -33.75 6.73 -8.26
N LEU A 11 -33.39 7.53 -7.26
CA LEU A 11 -32.01 7.99 -7.04
C LEU A 11 -31.12 6.94 -6.36
N PHE A 12 -31.71 5.89 -5.76
CA PHE A 12 -30.95 4.86 -5.05
C PHE A 12 -30.44 3.73 -5.97
N TRP A 13 -30.88 3.71 -7.23
CA TRP A 13 -30.51 2.72 -8.25
C TRP A 13 -29.38 3.16 -9.19
N PHE A 14 -28.68 4.25 -8.85
CA PHE A 14 -27.55 4.77 -9.62
C PHE A 14 -26.29 4.98 -8.76
N PHE A 15 -26.13 4.22 -7.68
CA PHE A 15 -24.78 4.03 -7.15
C PHE A 15 -24.07 3.04 -8.07
N PRO A 16 -23.11 3.49 -8.91
CA PRO A 16 -22.32 2.54 -9.67
C PRO A 16 -21.61 1.68 -8.64
N ALA A 17 -21.58 0.37 -8.90
CA ALA A 17 -20.71 -0.54 -8.19
C ALA A 17 -19.30 0.07 -8.24
N PHE A 18 -18.86 0.64 -7.11
CA PHE A 18 -17.49 1.05 -6.93
C PHE A 18 -16.67 -0.19 -7.25
N SER A 19 -15.98 -0.12 -8.39
CA SER A 19 -15.17 -1.21 -8.89
C SER A 19 -14.23 -1.60 -7.77
N LEU A 20 -14.37 -2.83 -7.29
CA LEU A 20 -13.39 -3.45 -6.41
C LEU A 20 -12.15 -3.70 -7.28
N ALA A 21 -11.42 -2.62 -7.56
CA ALA A 21 -10.04 -2.72 -8.00
C ALA A 21 -9.31 -3.31 -6.81
N SER A 22 -9.19 -4.65 -6.82
CA SER A 22 -8.26 -5.36 -5.96
C SER A 22 -6.86 -4.97 -6.45
N GLY A 23 -6.42 -3.78 -6.05
CA GLY A 23 -5.03 -3.41 -6.11
C GLY A 23 -4.30 -4.28 -5.10
N SER A 24 -3.31 -5.03 -5.56
CA SER A 24 -2.35 -5.69 -4.68
C SER A 24 -1.94 -4.70 -3.59
N SER A 25 -2.28 -4.98 -2.32
CA SER A 25 -1.97 -4.08 -1.22
C SER A 25 -0.47 -4.13 -0.98
N LEU A 26 0.24 -3.22 -1.63
CA LEU A 26 1.63 -2.93 -1.34
C LEU A 26 1.68 -2.35 0.07
N ASN A 27 1.88 -3.21 1.07
CA ASN A 27 1.87 -2.79 2.46
C ASN A 27 3.20 -2.09 2.77
N LYS A 28 3.19 -0.77 2.70
CA LYS A 28 4.31 0.08 3.12
C LYS A 28 4.25 0.20 4.64
N ASP A 29 4.87 -0.75 5.33
CA ASP A 29 4.97 -0.73 6.79
C ASP A 29 5.77 0.50 7.28
N HIS A 30 5.76 0.70 8.61
CA HIS A 30 6.35 1.84 9.34
C HIS A 30 7.57 2.48 8.66
N ILE A 31 7.48 3.78 8.36
CA ILE A 31 8.57 4.55 7.76
C ILE A 31 9.36 5.22 8.89
N ALA A 32 10.67 5.00 8.96
CA ALA A 32 11.56 5.70 9.87
C ALA A 32 12.84 6.13 9.16
N ALA A 33 13.25 7.38 9.37
CA ALA A 33 14.36 8.04 8.66
C ALA A 33 14.33 7.88 7.12
N GLY A 34 13.12 7.79 6.52
CA GLY A 34 12.92 7.59 5.08
C GLY A 34 13.07 6.15 4.59
N VAL A 35 13.36 5.20 5.49
CA VAL A 35 13.45 3.76 5.20
C VAL A 35 12.15 3.07 5.60
N PHE A 36 11.73 2.10 4.81
CA PHE A 36 10.53 1.29 5.03
C PHE A 36 10.74 -0.12 4.51
N LEU A 37 9.95 -1.07 5.02
CA LEU A 37 9.93 -2.43 4.53
C LEU A 37 8.87 -2.60 3.44
N LEU A 38 9.23 -3.27 2.36
CA LEU A 38 8.35 -3.60 1.25
C LEU A 38 8.12 -5.11 1.19
N ILE A 39 6.86 -5.54 1.26
CA ILE A 39 6.46 -6.95 1.17
C ILE A 39 5.36 -7.08 0.13
N GLU A 40 5.49 -8.08 -0.74
CA GLU A 40 4.46 -8.49 -1.69
C GLU A 40 3.86 -9.84 -1.28
N GLY A 41 2.56 -10.05 -1.52
CA GLY A 41 1.93 -11.36 -1.32
C GLY A 41 1.57 -11.71 0.14
N GLY A 42 1.32 -10.71 0.99
CA GLY A 42 0.70 -10.94 2.29
C GLY A 42 1.58 -11.63 3.35
N GLY A 43 2.92 -11.50 3.25
CA GLY A 43 3.85 -11.98 4.28
C GLY A 43 4.78 -13.12 3.86
N VAL A 44 4.82 -13.48 2.58
CA VAL A 44 5.75 -14.48 2.04
C VAL A 44 6.98 -13.77 1.45
N TYR A 45 8.16 -14.39 1.56
CA TYR A 45 9.36 -13.91 0.87
C TYR A 45 9.24 -14.18 -0.64
N THR A 46 9.01 -13.12 -1.40
CA THR A 46 8.77 -13.18 -2.85
C THR A 46 9.85 -12.47 -3.67
N PHE A 47 10.57 -11.51 -3.08
CA PHE A 47 11.63 -10.79 -3.76
C PHE A 47 12.97 -11.52 -3.74
N ASN A 48 13.61 -11.61 -4.91
CA ASN A 48 15.05 -11.78 -5.02
C ASN A 48 15.74 -10.40 -5.07
N PHE A 49 17.08 -10.35 -5.11
CA PHE A 49 17.81 -9.08 -5.10
C PHE A 49 17.45 -8.14 -6.26
N THR A 50 17.39 -8.68 -7.49
CA THR A 50 17.06 -7.89 -8.68
C THR A 50 15.63 -7.38 -8.62
N ALA A 51 14.68 -8.26 -8.28
CA ALA A 51 13.27 -7.90 -8.12
C ALA A 51 13.07 -6.85 -7.02
N ALA A 52 13.78 -6.95 -5.89
CA ALA A 52 13.74 -5.94 -4.83
C ALA A 52 14.26 -4.58 -5.32
N ARG A 53 15.37 -4.56 -6.06
CA ARG A 53 15.92 -3.33 -6.65
C ARG A 53 14.94 -2.69 -7.63
N ASP A 54 14.38 -3.49 -8.54
CA ASP A 54 13.44 -3.01 -9.55
C ASP A 54 12.14 -2.52 -8.90
N ALA A 55 11.65 -3.19 -7.85
CA ALA A 55 10.51 -2.74 -7.06
C ALA A 55 10.77 -1.39 -6.36
N CYS A 56 11.96 -1.18 -5.79
CA CYS A 56 12.33 0.13 -5.25
C CYS A 56 12.30 1.22 -6.33
N LEU A 57 12.88 0.95 -7.51
CA LEU A 57 12.93 1.91 -8.62
C LEU A 57 11.53 2.22 -9.16
N PHE A 58 10.65 1.21 -9.25
CA PHE A 58 9.25 1.39 -9.63
C PHE A 58 8.50 2.34 -8.69
N LEU A 59 8.85 2.32 -7.40
CA LEU A 59 8.32 3.23 -6.39
C LEU A 59 9.05 4.60 -6.34
N ASN A 60 9.92 4.89 -7.31
CA ASN A 60 10.78 6.08 -7.33
C ASN A 60 11.63 6.25 -6.06
N VAL A 61 12.05 5.13 -5.46
CA VAL A 61 12.99 5.10 -4.33
C VAL A 61 14.17 4.19 -4.65
N THR A 62 15.12 4.10 -3.72
CA THR A 62 16.29 3.23 -3.86
C THR A 62 16.34 2.21 -2.74
N MET A 63 17.00 1.08 -2.99
CA MET A 63 17.34 0.13 -1.94
C MET A 63 18.15 0.83 -0.84
N ALA A 64 17.74 0.65 0.42
CA ALA A 64 18.38 1.31 1.54
C ALA A 64 19.82 0.78 1.73
N THR A 65 20.75 1.70 1.95
CA THR A 65 22.12 1.36 2.36
C THR A 65 22.16 0.97 3.83
N ARG A 66 23.20 0.24 4.24
CA ARG A 66 23.41 -0.12 5.64
C ARG A 66 23.35 1.09 6.58
N ALA A 67 24.02 2.19 6.23
CA ALA A 67 24.02 3.41 7.04
C ALA A 67 22.63 4.06 7.15
N GLN A 68 21.78 3.94 6.12
CA GLN A 68 20.40 4.41 6.17
C GLN A 68 19.54 3.54 7.09
N VAL A 69 19.73 2.21 7.05
CA VAL A 69 19.03 1.28 7.95
C VAL A 69 19.46 1.49 9.40
N GLU A 70 20.76 1.65 9.68
CA GLU A 70 21.27 1.90 11.04
C GLU A 70 20.67 3.19 11.63
N ARG A 71 20.58 4.27 10.83
CA ARG A 71 19.86 5.48 11.24
C ARG A 71 18.37 5.19 11.47
N ALA A 72 17.71 4.47 10.56
CA ALA A 72 16.29 4.16 10.73
C ALA A 72 16.01 3.37 12.03
N VAL A 73 16.88 2.43 12.42
CA VAL A 73 16.80 1.70 13.69
C VAL A 73 16.91 2.64 14.90
N GLN A 74 17.83 3.61 14.86
CA GLN A 74 17.92 4.65 15.91
C GLN A 74 16.64 5.49 16.02
N HIS A 75 15.87 5.57 14.93
CA HIS A 75 14.59 6.25 14.86
C HIS A 75 13.38 5.29 15.04
N GLY A 76 13.61 4.08 15.53
CA GLY A 76 12.55 3.12 15.88
C GLY A 76 12.09 2.20 14.76
N LEU A 77 12.84 2.10 13.65
CA LEU A 77 12.58 1.09 12.62
C LEU A 77 13.01 -0.28 13.12
N GLU A 78 12.05 -1.08 13.57
CA GLU A 78 12.24 -2.50 13.88
C GLU A 78 11.23 -3.34 13.10
N THR A 79 11.72 -4.33 12.35
CA THR A 79 10.88 -5.26 11.59
C THR A 79 11.38 -6.67 11.80
N CYS A 80 10.49 -7.62 12.07
CA CYS A 80 10.80 -9.04 12.18
C CYS A 80 10.12 -9.77 11.03
N LYS A 81 10.79 -9.80 9.89
CA LYS A 81 10.19 -10.19 8.62
C LYS A 81 11.04 -11.09 7.80
#